data_AF-A0A6V7I449-F1
#
_entry.id   AF-A0A6V7I449-F1
#
_cell.length_a   1.000
_cell.length_b   1.000
_cell.length_c   1.000
_cell.angle_alpha   90.00
_cell.angle_beta   90.00
_cell.angle_gamma   90.00
#
_symmetry.space_group_name_H-M   'P 1'
#
loop_
_entity.id
_entity.type
_entity.pdbx_description
1 polymer ?
#
loop_
_entity_poly.entity_id
_entity_poly.type
_entity_poly.pdbx_seq_one_letter_code
_entity_poly.pdbx_strand_id
1 'polypeptide(L)' 'QGGATPDHLQRAEILIADQEYCRKRYTPGQTIHDSHICAHDPVQETGSCN' A
#
# COMPACT_ATOMS: atom_id res chain seq x y z
N GLN A 1 -2.44 8.41 12.20
CA GLN A 1 -2.58 7.81 13.54
C GLN A 1 -1.73 6.55 13.55
N GLY A 2 -0.86 6.35 14.53
CA GLY A 2 -0.05 5.12 14.66
C GLY A 2 -0.74 4.12 15.57
N GLY A 3 -0.74 2.84 15.19
CA GLY A 3 -1.26 1.73 15.99
C GLY A 3 -0.20 1.15 16.94
N ALA A 4 -0.59 0.15 17.73
CA ALA A 4 0.38 -0.60 18.54
C ALA A 4 1.27 -1.46 17.63
N THR A 5 2.58 -1.49 17.91
CA THR A 5 3.50 -2.42 17.26
C THR A 5 3.21 -3.85 17.77
N PRO A 6 3.02 -4.84 16.88
CA PRO A 6 2.70 -6.19 17.29
C PRO A 6 3.94 -6.95 17.82
N ASP A 7 3.74 -7.84 18.80
CA ASP A 7 4.79 -8.72 19.34
C ASP A 7 5.12 -9.91 18.41
N HIS A 8 4.30 -10.11 17.37
CA HIS A 8 4.43 -11.21 16.42
C HIS A 8 4.37 -10.71 14.98
N LEU A 9 5.05 -11.41 14.08
CA LEU A 9 5.03 -11.11 12.64
C LEU A 9 3.60 -11.21 12.09
N GLN A 10 3.17 -10.16 11.40
CA GLN A 10 1.84 -10.10 10.77
C GLN A 10 1.93 -10.50 9.29
N ARG A 11 0.84 -11.06 8.77
CA ARG A 11 0.69 -11.43 7.35
C ARG A 11 -0.60 -10.86 6.80
N ALA A 12 -0.54 -10.27 5.61
CA ALA A 12 -1.68 -9.84 4.83
C ALA A 12 -1.60 -10.42 3.42
N GLU A 13 -2.74 -10.79 2.86
CA GLU A 13 -2.88 -11.12 1.44
C GLU A 13 -3.37 -9.86 0.73
N ILE A 14 -2.67 -9.45 -0.33
CA ILE A 14 -2.94 -8.19 -1.02
C ILE A 14 -2.62 -8.35 -2.51
N LEU A 15 -3.40 -7.68 -3.35
CA LEU A 15 -3.26 -7.78 -4.81
C LEU A 15 -2.29 -6.73 -5.35
N ILE A 16 -1.57 -7.06 -6.42
CA ILE A 16 -0.78 -6.09 -7.17
C ILE A 16 -1.76 -5.20 -7.94
N ALA A 17 -1.70 -3.89 -7.70
CA ALA A 17 -2.51 -2.92 -8.41
C ALA A 17 -1.79 -2.45 -9.68
N ASP A 18 -2.57 -1.98 -10.66
CA ASP A 18 -2.00 -1.40 -11.88
C ASP A 18 -1.33 -0.04 -11.61
N GLN A 19 -0.42 0.34 -12.51
CA GLN A 19 0.36 1.57 -12.36
C GLN A 19 -0.49 2.84 -12.44
N GLU A 20 -1.61 2.83 -13.15
CA GLU A 20 -2.50 3.99 -13.24
C GLU A 20 -3.20 4.24 -11.91
N TYR A 21 -3.70 3.17 -11.29
CA TYR A 21 -4.23 3.18 -9.95
C TYR A 21 -3.20 3.74 -8.95
N CYS A 22 -1.96 3.22 -8.99
CA CYS A 22 -0.88 3.71 -8.13
C CYS A 22 -0.70 5.24 -8.31
N ARG A 23 -0.52 5.72 -9.54
CA ARG A 23 -0.32 7.16 -9.81
C ARG A 23 -1.48 8.04 -9.36
N LYS A 24 -2.73 7.57 -9.48
CA LYS A 24 -3.91 8.31 -9.02
C LYS A 24 -4.03 8.39 -7.51
N ARG A 25 -3.52 7.38 -6.79
CA ARG A 25 -3.69 7.26 -5.34
C ARG A 25 -2.75 8.16 -4.54
N TYR A 26 -1.58 8.47 -5.09
CA TYR A 26 -0.58 9.32 -4.46
C TYR A 26 -0.75 10.78 -4.89
N THR A 27 -0.70 11.70 -3.92
CA THR A 27 -0.90 13.14 -4.14
C THR A 27 0.26 13.79 -4.91
N PRO A 28 0.04 14.97 -5.53
CA PRO A 28 1.12 15.72 -6.18
C PRO A 28 2.33 15.89 -5.25
N GLY A 29 3.52 15.52 -5.73
CA GLY A 29 4.76 15.51 -4.96
C GLY A 29 5.27 14.13 -4.56
N GLN A 30 4.46 13.07 -4.68
CA GLN A 30 4.90 11.68 -4.57
C GLN A 30 4.89 11.02 -5.94
N THR A 31 6.01 11.18 -6.67
CA THR A 31 6.16 10.62 -8.01
C THR A 31 6.30 9.10 -7.95
N ILE A 32 5.36 8.40 -8.59
CA ILE A 32 5.46 6.97 -8.83
C ILE A 32 6.24 6.75 -10.13
N HIS A 33 7.45 6.21 -10.00
CA HIS A 33 8.30 5.81 -11.11
C HIS A 33 7.88 4.43 -11.64
N ASP A 34 8.25 4.13 -12.89
CA ASP A 34 7.92 2.85 -13.53
C ASP A 34 8.53 1.63 -12.80
N SER A 35 9.59 1.84 -12.02
CA SER A 35 10.21 0.82 -11.17
C SER A 35 9.47 0.55 -9.86
N HIS A 36 8.48 1.37 -9.50
CA HIS A 36 7.66 1.14 -8.30
C HIS A 36 6.50 0.19 -8.62
N ILE A 37 6.08 -0.58 -7.63
CA ILE A 37 4.83 -1.32 -7.66
C ILE A 37 4.02 -0.93 -6.42
N CYS A 38 2.69 -0.92 -6.50
CA CYS A 38 1.84 -0.77 -5.33
C CYS A 38 0.88 -1.97 -5.22
N ALA A 39 0.46 -2.24 -3.99
CA ALA A 39 -0.47 -3.31 -3.68
C ALA A 39 -1.69 -2.73 -2.96
N HIS A 40 -2.87 -3.24 -3.28
CA HIS A 40 -4.15 -2.80 -2.73
C HIS A 40 -5.15 -3.96 -2.70
N ASP A 41 -5.87 -4.10 -1.59
CA ASP A 41 -7.07 -4.95 -1.52
C ASP A 41 -8.31 -4.06 -1.74
N PRO A 42 -9.13 -4.32 -2.78
CA PRO A 42 -10.29 -3.49 -3.11
C PRO A 42 -11.50 -3.70 -2.18
N VAL A 43 -11.46 -4.70 -1.30
CA VAL A 43 -12.55 -5.07 -0.38
C VAL A 43 -12.23 -4.64 1.05
N GLN A 44 -10.98 -4.78 1.49
CA GLN A 44 -10.57 -4.49 2.86
C GLN A 44 -9.42 -3.48 2.93
N GLU A 45 -9.51 -2.51 3.83
CA GLU A 45 -8.37 -1.62 4.10
C GLU A 45 -7.23 -2.41 4.76
N THR A 46 -6.23 -2.77 3.97
CA THR A 46 -5.02 -3.49 4.40
C THR A 46 -3.78 -2.89 3.75
N GLY A 47 -2.67 -2.92 4.49
CA GLY A 47 -1.39 -2.40 4.05
C GLY A 47 -0.31 -2.56 5.11
N SER A 48 0.92 -2.23 4.75
CA SER A 48 2.04 -2.17 5.70
C SER A 48 2.06 -0.84 6.45
N CYS A 49 2.38 -0.85 7.74
CA CYS A 49 2.55 0.33 8.57
C CYS A 49 3.74 0.13 9.53
N ASN A 50 4.32 1.23 10.02
CA ASN A 50 5.34 1.26 11.07
C ASN A 50 4.76 1.85 12.35
#